data_AF-A0A256XQT0-F1
#
_entry.id   AF-A0A256XQT0-F1
#
_cell.length_a   1.000
_cell.length_b   1.000
_cell.length_c   1.000
_cell.angle_alpha   90.00
_cell.angle_beta   90.00
_cell.angle_gamma   90.00
#
_symmetry.space_group_name_H-M   'P 1'
#
loop_
_entity.id
_entity.type
_entity.pdbx_description
1 polymer ?
#
loop_
_entity_poly.entity_id
_entity_poly.type
_entity_poly.pdbx_seq_one_letter_code
_entity_poly.pdbx_strand_id
1 'polypeptide(L)'
;MQKEKVKIKITQGNATRINREDKSYDIILLFGDSIGSILDPKDKQKVFDECYRILKDYGILITTLGNRYSSLGWAIRHSDINVEKFMNNITVG
;
A
#
# COMPACT_ATOMS: atom_id res chain seq x y z
N MET A 1 19.42 -10.97 26.92
CA MET A 1 18.84 -11.41 25.63
C MET A 1 19.57 -10.69 24.51
N GLN A 2 20.29 -11.41 23.64
CA GLN A 2 20.86 -10.81 22.43
C GLN A 2 19.71 -10.54 21.44
N LYS A 3 19.58 -9.30 20.94
CA LYS A 3 18.61 -8.98 19.87
C LYS A 3 19.10 -9.66 18.59
N GLU A 4 18.30 -10.53 17.99
CA GLU A 4 18.57 -11.03 16.64
C GLU A 4 18.72 -9.87 15.66
N LYS A 5 19.75 -9.93 14.83
CA LYS A 5 19.98 -8.94 13.76
C LYS A 5 18.94 -9.14 12.67
N VAL A 6 17.94 -8.28 12.62
CA VAL A 6 16.99 -8.21 11.51
C VAL A 6 17.75 -7.78 10.24
N LYS A 7 17.73 -8.62 9.21
CA LYS A 7 18.24 -8.27 7.88
C LYS A 7 17.14 -7.55 7.10
N ILE A 8 17.27 -6.23 6.97
CA ILE A 8 16.37 -5.40 6.16
C ILE A 8 17.04 -5.12 4.82
N LYS A 9 16.34 -5.42 3.72
CA LYS A 9 16.78 -5.05 2.36
C LYS A 9 15.80 -4.03 1.78
N ILE A 10 16.29 -2.85 1.49
CA ILE A 10 15.52 -1.77 0.87
C ILE A 10 15.72 -1.85 -0.65
N THR A 11 14.67 -1.57 -1.41
CA THR A 11 14.73 -1.54 -2.88
C THR A 11 13.85 -0.41 -3.38
N GLN A 12 14.38 0.44 -4.24
CA GLN A 12 13.60 1.42 -4.99
C GLN A 12 12.99 0.73 -6.23
N GLY A 13 11.72 1.01 -6.54
CA GLY A 13 11.07 0.42 -7.70
C GLY A 13 9.67 0.99 -7.93
N ASN A 14 8.99 0.48 -8.97
CA ASN A 14 7.60 0.78 -9.27
C ASN A 14 6.73 -0.44 -8.93
N ALA A 15 5.66 -0.24 -8.18
CA ALA A 15 4.76 -1.31 -7.75
C ALA A 15 4.02 -1.99 -8.92
N THR A 16 3.87 -1.32 -10.08
CA THR A 16 3.26 -1.95 -11.28
C THR A 16 4.23 -2.87 -12.02
N ARG A 17 5.50 -2.94 -11.60
CA ARG A 17 6.54 -3.80 -12.18
C ARG A 17 7.67 -4.04 -11.17
N ILE A 18 7.48 -5.02 -10.29
CA ILE A 18 8.41 -5.35 -9.22
C ILE A 18 9.54 -6.21 -9.78
N ASN A 19 10.78 -5.72 -9.67
CA ASN A 19 11.98 -6.47 -10.11
C ASN A 19 12.35 -7.57 -9.10
N ARG A 20 11.52 -8.62 -9.05
CA ARG A 20 11.66 -9.81 -8.22
C ARG A 20 11.13 -11.02 -8.97
N GLU A 21 11.70 -12.17 -8.65
CA GLU A 21 11.26 -13.46 -9.19
C GLU A 21 9.83 -13.77 -8.71
N ASP A 22 9.13 -14.53 -9.54
CA ASP A 22 7.81 -15.07 -9.20
C ASP A 22 7.91 -15.92 -7.92
N LYS A 23 6.86 -15.91 -7.10
CA LYS A 23 6.77 -16.72 -5.88
C LYS A 23 7.98 -16.57 -4.94
N SER A 24 8.49 -15.35 -4.79
CA SER A 24 9.67 -15.05 -3.95
C SER A 24 9.32 -14.59 -2.53
N TYR A 25 8.05 -14.29 -2.24
CA TYR A 25 7.60 -13.80 -0.93
C TYR A 25 6.51 -14.67 -0.31
N ASP A 26 6.63 -14.94 0.99
CA ASP A 26 5.61 -15.65 1.77
C ASP A 26 4.47 -14.73 2.22
N ILE A 27 4.80 -13.46 2.50
CA ILE A 27 3.87 -12.44 2.97
C ILE A 27 4.15 -11.12 2.25
N ILE A 28 3.09 -10.44 1.83
CA ILE A 28 3.14 -9.08 1.28
C ILE A 28 2.24 -8.18 2.13
N LEU A 29 2.77 -7.02 2.53
CA LEU A 29 2.06 -6.02 3.33
C LEU A 29 1.89 -4.73 2.51
N LEU A 30 0.64 -4.29 2.34
CA LEU A 30 0.28 -3.02 1.69
C LEU A 30 -0.42 -2.11 2.71
N PHE A 31 0.36 -1.30 3.42
CA PHE A 31 -0.12 -0.38 4.46
C PHE A 31 0.03 1.10 4.07
N GLY A 32 -0.58 1.99 4.85
CA GLY A 32 -0.36 3.44 4.76
C GLY A 32 -0.90 4.09 3.49
N ASP A 33 -2.12 3.72 3.10
CA ASP A 33 -2.79 4.21 1.88
C ASP A 33 -1.98 4.02 0.57
N SER A 34 -1.06 3.05 0.56
CA SER A 34 -0.22 2.71 -0.60
C SER A 34 -1.00 2.37 -1.87
N ILE A 35 -2.24 1.89 -1.74
CA ILE A 35 -3.15 1.66 -2.88
C ILE A 35 -4.03 2.88 -3.18
N GLY A 36 -4.35 3.71 -2.18
CA GLY A 36 -5.17 4.90 -2.35
C GLY A 36 -4.47 5.99 -3.17
N SER A 37 -3.14 6.09 -3.05
CA SER A 37 -2.31 7.04 -3.80
C SER A 37 -2.25 6.76 -5.31
N ILE A 38 -2.60 5.55 -5.76
CA ILE A 38 -2.67 5.20 -7.18
C ILE A 38 -4.00 5.75 -7.71
N LEU A 39 -3.97 6.61 -8.73
CA LEU A 39 -5.20 7.25 -9.24
C LEU A 39 -5.89 6.41 -10.31
N ASP A 40 -5.12 5.79 -11.21
CA ASP A 40 -5.67 4.96 -12.30
C ASP A 40 -6.06 3.56 -11.76
N PRO A 41 -7.34 3.16 -11.88
CA PRO A 41 -7.78 1.81 -11.53
C PRO A 41 -7.01 0.70 -12.26
N LYS A 42 -6.54 0.94 -13.50
CA LYS A 42 -5.75 -0.04 -14.26
C LYS A 42 -4.40 -0.29 -13.61
N ASP A 43 -3.78 0.76 -13.07
CA ASP A 43 -2.50 0.62 -12.39
C ASP A 43 -2.67 -0.05 -11.02
N LYS A 44 -3.80 0.18 -10.32
CA LYS A 44 -4.13 -0.60 -9.12
C LYS A 44 -4.20 -2.10 -9.42
N GLN A 45 -4.88 -2.47 -10.51
CA GLN A 45 -4.97 -3.87 -10.91
C GLN A 45 -3.59 -4.45 -11.17
N LYS A 46 -2.72 -3.76 -11.93
CA LYS A 46 -1.35 -4.21 -12.18
C LYS A 46 -0.54 -4.39 -10.90
N VAL A 47 -0.72 -3.52 -9.90
CA VAL A 47 -0.05 -3.69 -8.60
C VAL A 47 -0.50 -4.98 -7.92
N PHE A 48 -1.81 -5.26 -7.91
CA PHE A 48 -2.32 -6.52 -7.35
C PHE A 48 -1.84 -7.75 -8.14
N ASP A 49 -1.79 -7.66 -9.47
CA ASP A 49 -1.27 -8.72 -10.33
C ASP A 49 0.21 -8.99 -10.02
N GLU A 50 1.02 -7.94 -9.84
CA GLU A 50 2.43 -8.06 -9.44
C GLU A 50 2.59 -8.62 -8.04
N CYS A 51 1.76 -8.19 -7.08
CA CYS A 51 1.75 -8.78 -5.74
C CYS A 51 1.44 -10.28 -5.81
N TYR A 52 0.43 -10.68 -6.59
CA TYR A 52 0.07 -12.08 -6.77
C TYR A 52 1.21 -12.88 -7.43
N ARG A 53 1.84 -12.33 -8.48
CA ARG A 53 2.96 -12.97 -9.18
C ARG A 53 4.14 -13.29 -8.24
N ILE A 54 4.52 -12.34 -7.38
CA ILE A 54 5.69 -12.51 -6.50
C ILE A 54 5.33 -13.25 -5.19
N LEU A 55 4.05 -13.44 -4.89
CA LEU A 55 3.59 -14.19 -3.73
C LEU A 55 3.69 -15.70 -4.01
N LYS A 56 4.19 -16.46 -3.04
CA LYS A 56 4.21 -17.93 -3.13
C LYS A 56 2.80 -18.51 -3.15
N ASP A 57 2.69 -19.75 -3.61
CA ASP A 57 1.46 -20.53 -3.44
C ASP A 57 1.12 -20.59 -1.94
N TYR A 58 -0.14 -20.31 -1.60
CA TYR A 58 -0.63 -20.20 -0.21
C TYR A 58 0.00 -19.06 0.62
N GLY A 59 0.73 -18.13 -0.01
CA GLY A 59 1.21 -16.93 0.65
C GLY A 59 0.06 -15.98 1.04
N ILE A 60 0.37 -15.02 1.91
CA ILE A 60 -0.63 -14.12 2.49
C ILE A 60 -0.40 -12.70 2.00
N LEU A 61 -1.42 -12.12 1.37
CA LEU A 61 -1.49 -10.68 1.09
C LEU A 61 -2.33 -10.01 2.18
N ILE A 62 -1.74 -9.05 2.91
CA ILE A 62 -2.44 -8.22 3.88
C ILE A 62 -2.44 -6.78 3.39
N THR A 63 -3.62 -6.18 3.27
CA THR A 63 -3.77 -4.81 2.82
C THR A 63 -4.70 -4.01 3.74
N THR A 64 -4.38 -2.74 3.95
CA THR A 64 -5.30 -1.77 4.56
C THR A 64 -5.89 -0.90 3.46
N LEU A 65 -7.21 -0.84 3.39
CA LEU A 65 -7.92 0.03 2.47
C LEU A 65 -8.77 1.03 3.24
N GLY A 66 -8.74 2.29 2.81
CA GLY A 66 -9.64 3.32 3.32
C GLY A 66 -11.09 2.96 2.97
N ASN A 67 -11.93 2.74 3.98
CA ASN A 67 -13.36 2.57 3.75
C ASN A 67 -13.99 3.94 3.44
N ARG A 68 -14.56 4.11 2.24
CA ARG A 68 -15.26 5.35 1.85
C ARG A 68 -16.46 5.66 2.74
N TYR A 69 -17.04 4.64 3.39
CA TYR A 69 -18.14 4.75 4.34
C TYR A 69 -17.67 4.81 5.80
N SER A 70 -16.37 4.90 6.05
CA SER A 70 -15.89 5.19 7.40
C SER A 70 -16.44 6.54 7.85
N SER A 71 -16.75 6.65 9.14
CA SER A 71 -17.12 7.91 9.79
C SER A 71 -16.09 9.00 9.53
N LEU A 72 -14.80 8.64 9.45
CA LEU A 72 -13.71 9.52 9.03
C LEU A 72 -13.90 10.03 7.60
N GLY A 73 -14.18 9.14 6.64
CA GLY A 73 -14.46 9.52 5.26
C GLY A 73 -15.71 10.38 5.11
N TRP A 74 -16.76 10.13 5.90
CA TRP A 74 -17.96 10.98 5.93
C TRP A 74 -17.66 12.37 6.51
N ALA A 75 -16.95 12.43 7.64
CA ALA A 75 -16.56 13.68 8.30
C ALA A 75 -15.68 14.55 7.39
N ILE A 76 -14.71 13.96 6.68
CA ILE A 76 -13.88 14.67 5.70
C ILE A 76 -14.73 15.29 4.57
N ARG A 77 -15.79 14.61 4.12
CA ARG A 77 -16.67 15.11 3.04
C ARG A 77 -17.69 16.16 3.47
N HIS A 78 -18.09 16.16 4.74
CA HIS A 78 -19.18 17.01 5.27
C HIS A 78 -18.68 18.06 6.26
N SER A 79 -17.37 18.18 6.43
CA SER A 79 -16.77 19.28 7.18
C SER A 79 -16.33 20.37 6.19
N ASP A 80 -16.30 21.63 6.64
CA ASP A 80 -15.68 22.76 5.93
C ASP A 80 -14.14 22.65 5.85
N ILE A 81 -13.60 21.47 6.20
CA ILE A 81 -12.18 21.18 6.12
C ILE A 81 -11.86 21.03 4.64
N ASN A 82 -11.09 21.97 4.11
CA ASN A 82 -10.52 21.84 2.78
C ASN A 82 -9.62 20.58 2.74
N VAL A 83 -10.19 19.49 2.21
CA VAL A 83 -9.57 18.17 2.15
C VAL A 83 -8.26 18.22 1.36
N GLU A 84 -8.20 19.06 0.33
CA GLU A 84 -6.99 19.27 -0.47
C GLU A 84 -5.86 19.87 0.39
N LYS A 85 -6.17 20.86 1.23
CA LYS A 85 -5.23 21.46 2.18
C LYS A 85 -4.81 20.48 3.28
N PHE A 86 -5.73 19.66 3.77
CA PHE A 86 -5.44 18.64 4.78
C PHE A 86 -4.53 17.54 4.23
N MET A 87 -4.85 16.98 3.06
CA MET A 87 -4.04 15.93 2.42
C MET A 87 -2.67 16.45 1.98
N ASN A 88 -2.57 17.70 1.49
CA ASN A 88 -1.29 18.30 1.16
C ASN A 88 -0.37 18.51 2.38
N ASN A 89 -0.94 18.72 3.58
CA ASN A 89 -0.16 18.85 4.83
C ASN A 89 0.29 17.52 5.43
N ILE A 90 -0.24 16.39 4.95
CA ILE A 90 0.16 15.04 5.41
C ILE A 90 1.15 14.41 4.42
N THR A 91 1.16 14.86 3.17
CA THR A 91 1.99 14.30 2.09
C THR A 91 3.38 14.95 1.98
N VAL A 92 3.71 15.92 2.82
CA VAL A 92 5.09 16.41 3.03
C VAL A 92 5.45 16.28 4.50
N GLY A 93 5.97 15.11 4.83
CA GLY A 93 6.63 14.76 6.09
C GLY A 93 7.59 13.61 5.85
#